data_AF-A0A3E2CMW7-F1
#
_entry.id   AF-A0A3E2CMW7-F1
#
_cell.length_a   1.000
_cell.length_b   1.000
_cell.length_c   1.000
_cell.angle_alpha   90.00
_cell.angle_beta   90.00
_cell.angle_gamma   90.00
#
_symmetry.space_group_name_H-M   'P 1'
#
loop_
_entity.id
_entity.type
_entity.pdbx_description
1 polymer ?
#
loop_
_entity_poly.entity_id
_entity_poly.type
_entity_poly.pdbx_seq_one_letter_code
_entity_poly.pdbx_strand_id
1 'polypeptide(L)' 'LAIFVGGLGIHNFYLGFKGKAIAQLLISVLSIGLLAGISIIWSCVEGICILCSKPGTKWHKDADGAELQD' A
#
# COMPACT_ATOMS: atom_id res chain seq x y z
N LEU A 1 6.75 4.47 6.34
CA LEU A 1 6.50 3.03 6.57
C LEU A 1 6.20 2.23 5.29
N ALA A 2 5.49 2.83 4.32
CA ALA A 2 5.07 2.17 3.09
C ALA A 2 6.20 1.60 2.22
N ILE A 3 7.37 2.24 2.18
CA ILE A 3 8.49 1.79 1.33
C ILE A 3 9.31 0.67 1.99
N PHE A 4 9.40 0.61 3.32
CA PHE A 4 10.18 -0.42 4.04
C PHE A 4 9.37 -1.69 4.35
N VAL A 5 8.04 -1.59 4.50
CA VAL A 5 7.14 -2.73 4.81
C VAL A 5 6.14 -2.98 3.68
N GLY A 6 6.36 -2.33 2.52
CA GLY A 6 5.46 -2.33 1.38
C GLY A 6 5.26 -3.69 0.74
N GLY A 7 6.34 -4.46 0.58
CA GLY A 7 6.30 -5.77 -0.10
C GLY A 7 5.32 -6.79 0.47
N LEU A 8 4.86 -6.60 1.72
CA LEU A 8 3.88 -7.46 2.39
C LEU A 8 2.45 -6.86 2.41
N GLY A 9 2.24 -5.66 1.89
CA GLY A 9 0.93 -4.97 1.89
C GLY A 9 0.51 -4.38 3.25
N ILE A 10 1.42 -4.33 4.23
CA ILE A 10 1.14 -3.85 5.59
C ILE A 10 0.73 -2.37 5.61
N HIS A 11 1.26 -1.57 4.68
CA HIS A 11 0.88 -0.16 4.53
C HIS A 11 -0.59 0.02 4.13
N ASN A 12 -1.14 -0.87 3.30
CA ASN A 12 -2.55 -0.86 2.95
C ASN A 12 -3.45 -1.25 4.14
N PHE A 13 -2.95 -2.05 5.11
CA PHE A 13 -3.66 -2.27 6.37
C PHE A 13 -3.70 -1.02 7.25
N TYR A 14 -2.61 -0.27 7.32
CA TYR A 14 -2.55 1.00 8.06
C TYR A 14 -3.42 2.10 7.46
N LEU A 15 -3.49 2.17 6.13
CA LEU A 15 -4.34 3.12 5.40
C LEU A 15 -5.83 2.71 5.41
N GLY A 16 -6.20 1.61 6.09
CA GLY A 16 -7.57 1.10 6.12
C GLY A 16 -8.04 0.38 4.85
N PHE A 17 -7.20 0.28 3.80
CA PHE A 17 -7.48 -0.44 2.56
C PHE A 17 -7.32 -1.96 2.70
N LYS A 18 -8.12 -2.57 3.58
CA LYS A 18 -8.10 -4.01 3.90
C LYS A 18 -8.19 -4.90 2.66
N GLY A 19 -9.02 -4.55 1.67
CA GLY A 19 -9.16 -5.33 0.44
C GLY A 19 -7.87 -5.40 -0.40
N LYS A 20 -7.17 -4.27 -0.56
CA LYS A 20 -5.86 -4.23 -1.24
C LYS A 20 -4.79 -4.97 -0.44
N ALA A 21 -4.80 -4.80 0.87
CA ALA A 21 -3.85 -5.44 1.76
C ALA A 21 -3.98 -6.97 1.75
N ILE A 22 -5.22 -7.48 1.76
CA ILE A 22 -5.51 -8.92 1.65
C ILE A 22 -5.10 -9.44 0.27
N ALA A 23 -5.33 -8.69 -0.81
CA ALA A 23 -4.89 -9.09 -2.15
C ALA A 23 -3.36 -9.23 -2.22
N GLN A 24 -2.61 -8.28 -1.68
CA GLN A 24 -1.14 -8.34 -1.62
C GLN A 24 -0.63 -9.49 -0.73
N LEU A 25 -1.29 -9.75 0.39
CA LEU A 25 -0.99 -10.88 1.26
C LEU A 25 -1.24 -12.22 0.55
N LEU A 26 -2.39 -12.36 -0.12
CA LEU A 26 -2.73 -13.55 -0.92
C LEU A 26 -1.71 -13.77 -2.04
N ILE A 27 -1.30 -12.72 -2.76
CA ILE A 27 -0.25 -12.82 -3.78
C ILE A 27 1.04 -13.35 -3.17
N SER A 28 1.49 -12.81 -2.03
CA SER A 28 2.73 -13.26 -1.39
C SER A 28 2.63 -14.69 -0.84
N VAL A 29 1.48 -15.09 -0.27
CA VAL A 29 1.26 -16.40 0.36
C VAL A 29 1.01 -17.51 -0.67
N LEU A 30 0.10 -17.31 -1.63
CA LEU A 30 -0.20 -18.32 -2.66
C LEU A 30 0.98 -18.56 -3.60
N SER A 31 1.81 -17.54 -3.80
CA SER A 31 2.95 -17.63 -4.71
C SER A 31 4.23 -18.13 -4.02
N ILE A 32 4.20 -18.45 -2.72
CA ILE A 32 5.40 -18.79 -1.94
C ILE A 32 6.50 -17.71 -2.16
N GLY A 33 6.11 -16.45 -2.25
CA GLY A 33 7.03 -15.34 -2.54
C GLY A 33 7.54 -15.21 -3.99
N LEU A 34 7.23 -16.12 -4.93
CA LEU A 34 7.66 -15.98 -6.35
C LEU A 34 7.10 -14.73 -7.02
N LEU A 35 5.84 -14.37 -6.74
CA LEU A 35 5.22 -13.15 -7.26
C LEU A 35 5.41 -11.93 -6.33
N ALA A 36 6.23 -12.03 -5.28
CA ALA A 36 6.49 -10.91 -4.37
C ALA A 36 7.06 -9.69 -5.13
N GLY A 37 7.78 -9.90 -6.24
CA GLY A 37 8.26 -8.82 -7.10
C GLY A 37 7.14 -7.90 -7.64
N ILE A 38 5.97 -8.46 -7.97
CA ILE A 38 4.82 -7.68 -8.46
C ILE A 38 4.23 -6.85 -7.31
N SER A 39 4.09 -7.44 -6.12
CA SER A 39 3.62 -6.73 -4.91
C SER A 39 4.57 -5.61 -4.50
N ILE A 40 5.88 -5.78 -4.70
CA ILE A 40 6.89 -4.74 -4.46
C ILE A 40 6.73 -3.57 -5.44
N ILE A 41 6.62 -3.84 -6.74
CA ILE A 41 6.44 -2.79 -7.76
C ILE A 41 5.14 -2.01 -7.50
N TRP A 42 4.06 -2.73 -7.22
CA TRP A 42 2.78 -2.12 -6.84
C TRP A 42 2.96 -1.18 -5.65
N SER A 43 3.59 -1.66 -4.57
CA SER A 43 3.77 -0.87 -3.34
C SER A 43 4.69 0.34 -3.53
N CYS A 44 5.70 0.24 -4.40
CA CYS A 44 6.52 1.38 -4.79
C CYS A 44 5.69 2.46 -5.49
N VAL A 45 4.83 2.07 -6.45
CA VAL A 45 3.98 3.02 -7.17
C VAL A 45 2.98 3.69 -6.23
N GLU A 46 2.29 2.93 -5.37
CA GLU A 46 1.37 3.50 -4.37
C GLU A 46 2.13 4.42 -3.39
N GLY A 47 3.29 3.99 -2.90
CA GLY A 47 4.12 4.79 -1.99
C GLY A 47 4.56 6.12 -2.59
N ILE A 48 5.01 6.14 -3.85
CA ILE A 48 5.37 7.39 -4.56
C ILE A 48 4.13 8.26 -4.76
N CYS A 49 2.99 7.67 -5.12
CA CYS A 49 1.76 8.42 -5.33
C CYS A 49 1.27 9.09 -4.05
N ILE A 50 1.40 8.41 -2.90
CA ILE A 50 1.11 8.97 -1.57
C ILE A 50 2.09 10.08 -1.21
N LEU A 51 3.40 9.88 -1.41
CA LEU A 51 4.41 10.91 -1.11
C LEU A 51 4.31 12.16 -1.98
N CYS A 52 3.89 12.01 -3.25
CA CYS A 52 3.65 13.14 -4.15
C CYS A 52 2.22 13.70 -4.03
N SER A 53 1.36 13.08 -3.22
CA SER A 53 -0.01 13.54 -3.01
C SER A 53 -0.02 14.86 -2.24
N LYS A 54 -1.02 15.70 -2.52
CA LYS A 54 -1.25 16.94 -1.78
C LYS A 54 -2.49 16.79 -0.89
N PRO A 55 -2.59 17.54 0.21
CA PRO A 55 -3.80 17.60 1.02
C PRO A 55 -5.04 17.84 0.15
N GLY A 56 -6.09 17.07 0.38
CA GLY A 56 -7.33 17.09 -0.39
C GLY A 56 -7.34 16.25 -1.67
N THR A 57 -6.22 15.61 -2.04
CA THR A 57 -6.18 14.65 -3.16
C THR A 57 -6.51 13.24 -2.69
N LYS A 58 -7.03 12.40 -3.60
CA LYS A 58 -7.44 11.01 -3.30
C LYS A 58 -6.35 10.19 -2.59
N TRP A 59 -5.08 10.44 -2.93
CA TRP A 59 -3.93 9.68 -2.43
C TRP A 59 -3.40 10.18 -1.09
N HIS A 60 -3.84 11.37 -0.64
CA HIS A 60 -3.50 11.92 0.67
C HIS A 60 -4.54 11.56 1.73
N LYS A 61 -5.52 10.72 1.38
CA LYS A 61 -6.56 10.27 2.31
C LYS A 61 -6.44 8.78 2.57
N ASP A 62 -6.67 8.39 3.82
CA ASP A 62 -6.88 6.99 4.17
C ASP A 62 -8.30 6.52 3.75
N ALA A 63 -8.61 5.26 4.05
CA ALA A 63 -9.90 4.66 3.73
C ALA A 63 -11.08 5.27 4.52
N ASP A 64 -10.81 5.90 5.67
CA ASP A 64 -11.78 6.60 6.49
C ASP A 64 -11.94 8.08 6.06
N GLY A 65 -11.15 8.52 5.08
CA GLY A 65 -11.17 9.86 4.50
C GLY A 65 -10.36 10.90 5.28
N ALA A 66 -9.60 10.48 6.29
CA ALA A 66 -8.69 11.35 7.03
C ALA A 66 -7.43 11.64 6.22
N GLU A 67 -6.92 12.87 6.34
CA GLU A 67 -5.69 13.27 5.66
C GLU A 67 -4.48 12.59 6.32
N LEU A 68 -3.56 12.10 5.50
CA LEU A 68 -2.34 11.43 5.95
C LEU A 68 -1.38 12.47 6.54
N GLN A 69 -0.89 12.21 7.75
CA GLN A 69 0.16 13.04 8.32
C GLN A 69 1.52 12.71 7.67
N ASP A 70 2.19 13.75 7.20
CA ASP A 70 3.56 13.75 6.69
C ASP A 70 4.62 13.28 7.72
#